data_AF-D1YH52-F1
#
_entry.id   AF-D1YH52-F1
#
_cell.length_a   1.000
_cell.length_b   1.000
_cell.length_c   1.000
_cell.angle_alpha   90.00
_cell.angle_beta   90.00
_cell.angle_gamma   90.00
#
_symmetry.space_group_name_H-M   'P 1'
#
loop_
_entity.id
_entity.type
_entity.pdbx_description
1 polymer ?
#
loop_
_entity_poly.entity_id
_entity_poly.type
_entity_poly.pdbx_seq_one_letter_code
_entity_poly.pdbx_strand_id
1 'polypeptide(L)'
;MVISLSSFLFLNLHQKEFLNQTNIILTILFLLCSLLILLFFNYKWIPVIFFGIVGLEVSINLIASLDNISYQKNFDYTNFTKNISESTAYLHKYDSGLYRTEKTFTRSDDDPLSNDYYGISNFNSISDRSTINLIDYLGLENNDNSFTNNFATPLSDSILGIKYNIVPIKNRRKLPAEQQIVFTSAFYRPDLIRNKVVKSFKQVQIRKNSSALPLIFISPSHKKINFYTSMPSANQNTLFNSIVGKKLIFLIAYI
;
A
#
# COMPACT_ATOMS: atom_id res chain seq x y z
N MET A 1 -8.32 -46.25 -0.75
CA MET A 1 -8.73 -44.84 -1.02
C MET A 1 -7.93 -43.83 -0.19
N VAL A 2 -7.94 -43.91 1.15
CA VAL A 2 -7.16 -42.97 2.01
C VAL A 2 -5.65 -43.09 1.77
N ILE A 3 -5.13 -44.32 1.69
CA ILE A 3 -3.71 -44.58 1.42
C ILE A 3 -3.30 -44.08 0.02
N SER A 4 -4.13 -44.36 -1.00
CA SER A 4 -3.87 -43.92 -2.38
C SER A 4 -3.93 -42.39 -2.54
N LEU A 5 -4.85 -41.71 -1.84
CA LEU A 5 -4.94 -40.26 -1.83
C LEU A 5 -3.73 -39.63 -1.11
N SER A 6 -3.30 -40.23 0.00
CA SER A 6 -2.13 -39.77 0.77
C SER A 6 -0.83 -39.90 -0.04
N SER A 7 -0.64 -41.01 -0.75
CA SER A 7 0.50 -41.21 -1.65
C SER A 7 0.48 -40.22 -2.82
N PHE A 8 -0.69 -39.95 -3.40
CA PHE A 8 -0.82 -38.96 -4.49
C PHE A 8 -0.46 -37.54 -4.03
N LEU A 9 -0.91 -37.13 -2.84
CA LEU A 9 -0.58 -35.81 -2.27
C LEU A 9 0.92 -35.67 -1.99
N PHE A 10 1.55 -36.72 -1.48
CA PHE A 10 2.99 -36.73 -1.20
C PHE A 10 3.84 -36.62 -2.47
N LEU A 11 3.43 -37.26 -3.56
CA LEU A 11 4.15 -37.20 -4.84
C LEU A 11 4.06 -35.82 -5.53
N ASN A 12 3.06 -35.01 -5.20
CA ASN A 12 2.84 -33.68 -5.79
C ASN A 12 3.32 -32.52 -4.90
N LEU A 13 4.00 -32.81 -3.78
CA LEU A 13 4.51 -31.86 -2.80
C LEU A 13 5.29 -30.68 -3.41
N HIS A 14 6.03 -30.90 -4.49
CA HIS A 14 6.94 -29.91 -5.05
C HIS A 14 6.31 -28.92 -6.05
N GLN A 15 5.03 -29.06 -6.39
CA GLN A 15 4.42 -28.25 -7.44
C GLN A 15 3.63 -27.03 -6.93
N LYS A 16 3.36 -26.92 -5.62
CA LYS A 16 2.45 -25.89 -5.07
C LYS A 16 2.92 -25.38 -3.71
N GLU A 17 3.01 -24.05 -3.55
CA GLU A 17 3.42 -23.41 -2.28
C GLU A 17 2.51 -23.77 -1.09
N PHE A 18 1.25 -24.10 -1.31
CA PHE A 18 0.31 -24.48 -0.24
C PHE A 18 0.46 -25.94 0.24
N LEU A 19 1.17 -26.80 -0.51
CA LEU A 19 1.41 -28.20 -0.16
C LEU A 19 2.66 -28.31 0.72
N ASN A 20 2.55 -27.88 1.97
CA ASN A 20 3.58 -28.05 2.99
C ASN A 20 3.46 -29.46 3.64
N GLN A 21 4.59 -30.07 4.02
CA GLN A 21 4.64 -31.34 4.76
C GLN A 21 3.71 -31.34 5.99
N THR A 22 3.64 -30.22 6.71
CA THR A 22 2.76 -30.07 7.89
C THR A 22 1.28 -30.20 7.50
N ASN A 23 0.86 -29.59 6.39
CA ASN A 23 -0.53 -29.61 5.93
C ASN A 23 -0.92 -31.04 5.48
N ILE A 24 -0.01 -31.78 4.85
CA ILE A 24 -0.24 -33.17 4.45
C ILE A 24 -0.38 -34.08 5.69
N ILE A 25 0.50 -33.94 6.67
CA ILE A 25 0.42 -34.73 7.92
C ILE A 25 -0.91 -34.46 8.63
N LEU A 26 -1.32 -33.19 8.75
CA LEU A 26 -2.59 -32.81 9.35
C LEU A 26 -3.78 -33.43 8.60
N THR A 27 -3.76 -33.39 7.26
CA THR A 27 -4.81 -33.98 6.41
C THR A 27 -4.92 -35.50 6.64
N ILE A 28 -3.79 -36.20 6.68
CA ILE A 28 -3.76 -37.65 6.95
C ILE A 28 -4.30 -37.95 8.35
N LEU A 29 -3.93 -37.14 9.35
CA LEU A 29 -4.41 -37.30 10.72
C LEU A 29 -5.92 -37.10 10.83
N PHE A 30 -6.48 -36.07 10.19
CA PHE A 30 -7.93 -35.85 10.16
C PHE A 30 -8.69 -36.97 9.43
N LEU A 31 -8.14 -37.50 8.33
CA LEU A 31 -8.71 -38.66 7.63
C LEU A 31 -8.70 -39.92 8.51
N LEU A 32 -7.62 -40.17 9.25
CA LEU A 32 -7.51 -41.30 10.17
C LEU A 32 -8.47 -41.14 11.36
N CYS A 33 -8.54 -39.97 11.97
CA CYS A 33 -9.49 -39.68 13.04
C CYS A 33 -10.95 -39.89 12.59
N SER A 34 -11.29 -39.40 11.40
CA SER A 34 -12.62 -39.58 10.80
C SER A 34 -12.95 -41.06 10.58
N LEU A 35 -11.99 -41.84 10.08
CA LEU A 35 -12.16 -43.29 9.90
C LEU A 35 -12.35 -44.02 11.24
N LEU A 36 -11.56 -43.69 12.26
CA LEU A 36 -11.68 -44.28 13.59
C LEU A 36 -13.04 -43.97 14.24
N ILE A 37 -13.57 -42.77 14.05
CA ILE A 37 -14.90 -42.40 14.55
C ILE A 37 -15.99 -43.24 13.89
N LEU A 38 -15.91 -43.43 12.57
CA LEU A 38 -16.87 -44.29 11.86
C LEU A 38 -16.82 -45.75 12.30
N LEU A 39 -15.65 -46.27 12.67
CA LEU A 39 -15.45 -47.68 13.03
C LEU A 39 -15.80 -47.99 14.50
N PHE A 40 -15.53 -47.07 15.42
CA PHE A 40 -15.56 -47.36 16.86
C PHE A 40 -16.62 -46.59 17.66
N PHE A 41 -17.23 -45.55 17.10
CA PHE A 41 -18.25 -44.76 17.83
C PHE A 41 -19.68 -45.16 17.46
N ASN A 42 -20.59 -44.97 18.42
CA ASN A 42 -22.01 -45.23 18.23
C ASN A 42 -22.60 -44.24 17.20
N TYR A 43 -23.33 -44.78 16.21
CA TYR A 43 -23.91 -44.02 15.10
C TYR A 43 -24.74 -42.80 15.53
N LYS A 44 -25.34 -42.80 16.73
CA LYS A 44 -26.10 -41.67 17.27
C LYS A 44 -25.24 -40.44 17.56
N TRP A 45 -23.98 -40.63 17.94
CA TRP A 45 -23.05 -39.56 18.30
C TRP A 45 -22.15 -39.13 17.14
N ILE A 46 -22.03 -39.96 16.11
CA ILE A 46 -21.20 -39.69 14.91
C ILE A 46 -21.48 -38.28 14.34
N PRO A 47 -22.74 -37.84 14.10
CA PRO A 47 -22.98 -36.52 13.51
C PRO A 47 -22.42 -35.36 14.33
N VAL A 48 -22.57 -35.41 15.66
CA VAL A 48 -22.10 -34.36 16.57
C VAL A 48 -20.57 -34.32 16.62
N ILE A 49 -19.93 -35.49 16.69
CA ILE A 49 -18.47 -35.60 16.73
C ILE A 49 -17.87 -35.18 15.38
N PHE A 50 -18.46 -35.61 14.27
CA PHE A 50 -18.04 -35.20 12.93
C PHE A 50 -18.15 -33.70 12.73
N PHE A 51 -19.25 -33.08 13.18
CA PHE A 51 -19.38 -31.63 13.10
C PHE A 51 -18.24 -30.90 13.83
N GLY A 52 -17.87 -31.38 15.02
CA GLY A 52 -16.73 -30.83 15.77
C GLY A 52 -15.40 -31.02 15.05
N ILE A 53 -15.13 -32.21 14.51
CA ILE A 53 -13.88 -32.50 13.80
C ILE A 53 -13.76 -31.72 12.50
N VAL A 54 -14.83 -31.62 11.71
CA VAL A 54 -14.84 -30.85 10.48
C VAL A 54 -14.67 -29.37 10.79
N GLY A 55 -15.32 -28.86 11.84
CA GLY A 55 -15.12 -27.46 12.29
C GLY A 55 -13.67 -27.18 12.69
N LEU A 56 -13.03 -28.09 13.42
CA LEU A 56 -11.60 -27.98 13.77
C LEU A 56 -10.70 -28.09 12.54
N GLU A 57 -10.96 -29.03 11.64
CA GLU A 57 -10.20 -29.22 10.40
C GLU A 57 -10.26 -27.97 9.52
N VAL A 58 -11.46 -27.43 9.28
CA VAL A 58 -11.64 -26.20 8.49
C VAL A 58 -10.96 -25.02 9.17
N SER A 59 -11.01 -24.92 10.50
CA SER A 59 -10.34 -23.83 11.24
C SER A 59 -8.81 -23.91 11.14
N ILE A 60 -8.23 -25.09 11.32
CA ILE A 60 -6.79 -25.31 11.19
C ILE A 60 -6.36 -25.09 9.73
N ASN A 61 -7.14 -25.59 8.78
CA ASN A 61 -6.88 -25.39 7.35
C ASN A 61 -6.91 -23.90 6.99
N LEU A 62 -7.88 -23.14 7.50
CA LEU A 62 -7.96 -21.69 7.32
C LEU A 62 -6.70 -20.99 7.85
N ILE A 63 -6.27 -21.29 9.08
CA ILE A 63 -5.05 -20.69 9.67
C ILE A 63 -3.82 -21.05 8.83
N ALA A 64 -3.64 -22.33 8.50
CA ALA A 64 -2.50 -22.80 7.72
C ALA A 64 -2.50 -22.21 6.30
N SER A 65 -3.67 -22.04 5.67
CA SER A 65 -3.79 -21.40 4.37
C SER A 65 -3.46 -19.92 4.44
N LEU A 66 -3.93 -19.20 5.47
CA LEU A 66 -3.61 -17.78 5.68
C LEU A 66 -2.10 -17.58 5.91
N ASP A 67 -1.45 -18.44 6.69
CA ASP A 67 -0.01 -18.38 6.94
C ASP A 67 0.82 -18.66 5.68
N ASN A 68 0.29 -19.47 4.74
CA ASN A 68 0.93 -19.76 3.46
C ASN A 68 0.65 -18.72 2.37
N ILE A 69 -0.09 -17.63 2.65
CA ILE A 69 -0.18 -16.49 1.73
C ILE A 69 1.17 -15.75 1.77
N SER A 70 2.12 -16.27 0.98
CA SER A 70 3.53 -15.87 0.95
C SER A 70 3.79 -14.40 0.61
N TYR A 71 2.81 -13.73 -0.02
CA TYR A 71 2.98 -12.38 -0.55
C TYR A 71 2.80 -11.25 0.48
N GLN A 72 2.21 -11.51 1.67
CA GLN A 72 1.95 -10.43 2.61
C GLN A 72 2.02 -10.91 4.06
N LYS A 73 3.20 -10.82 4.67
CA LYS A 73 3.36 -11.16 6.08
C LYS A 73 2.53 -10.19 6.93
N ASN A 74 1.75 -10.70 7.87
CA ASN A 74 0.86 -9.88 8.70
C ASN A 74 1.62 -8.75 9.44
N PHE A 75 2.85 -9.02 9.89
CA PHE A 75 3.66 -8.00 10.56
C PHE A 75 4.10 -6.87 9.60
N ASP A 76 4.29 -7.12 8.30
CA ASP A 76 4.63 -6.08 7.33
C ASP A 76 3.51 -5.05 7.23
N TYR A 77 2.28 -5.53 7.07
CA TYR A 77 1.08 -4.69 7.04
C TYR A 77 0.86 -3.96 8.37
N THR A 78 0.92 -4.69 9.49
CA THR A 78 0.65 -4.12 10.81
C THR A 78 1.69 -3.08 11.19
N ASN A 79 2.98 -3.33 10.92
CA ASN A 79 4.05 -2.36 11.18
C ASN A 79 3.92 -1.13 10.30
N PHE A 80 3.68 -1.31 9.00
CA PHE A 80 3.47 -0.19 8.10
C PHE A 80 2.30 0.68 8.59
N THR A 81 1.12 0.06 8.76
CA THR A 81 -0.10 0.77 9.12
C THR A 81 0.05 1.48 10.46
N LYS A 82 0.67 0.84 11.46
CA LYS A 82 0.97 1.47 12.74
C LYS A 82 1.85 2.72 12.60
N ASN A 83 2.95 2.63 11.86
CA ASN A 83 3.89 3.77 11.75
C ASN A 83 3.31 4.93 10.93
N ILE A 84 2.54 4.63 9.88
CA ILE A 84 1.89 5.67 9.06
C ILE A 84 0.71 6.29 9.81
N SER A 85 -0.17 5.49 10.41
CA SER A 85 -1.30 5.99 11.20
C SER A 85 -0.85 6.82 12.41
N GLU A 86 0.25 6.47 13.08
CA GLU A 86 0.85 7.32 14.12
C GLU A 86 1.27 8.69 13.56
N SER A 87 1.77 8.73 12.32
CA SER A 87 2.17 9.96 11.64
C SER A 87 0.96 10.82 11.23
N THR A 88 -0.09 10.20 10.70
CA THR A 88 -1.31 10.90 10.25
C THR A 88 -2.16 11.36 11.43
N ALA A 89 -2.30 10.55 12.47
CA ALA A 89 -2.96 10.95 13.72
C ALA A 89 -2.25 12.13 14.41
N TYR A 90 -0.92 12.22 14.32
CA TYR A 90 -0.20 13.41 14.75
C TYR A 90 -0.54 14.63 13.89
N LEU A 91 -0.58 14.48 12.55
CA LEU A 91 -0.91 15.57 11.63
C LEU A 91 -2.31 16.14 11.89
N HIS A 92 -3.31 15.28 12.08
CA HIS A 92 -4.69 15.70 12.38
C HIS A 92 -4.79 16.57 13.65
N LYS A 93 -3.90 16.36 14.62
CA LYS A 93 -3.82 17.18 15.84
C LYS A 93 -2.95 18.43 15.66
N TYR A 94 -1.95 18.35 14.80
CA TYR A 94 -0.96 19.40 14.56
C TYR A 94 -1.47 20.50 13.62
N ASP A 95 -2.29 20.14 12.64
CA ASP A 95 -2.87 21.02 11.65
C ASP A 95 -4.36 20.70 11.52
N SER A 96 -5.23 21.62 11.93
CA SER A 96 -6.69 21.44 11.85
C SER A 96 -7.28 21.88 10.50
N GLY A 97 -6.44 22.39 9.60
CA GLY A 97 -6.86 22.84 8.27
C GLY A 97 -7.05 21.69 7.30
N LEU A 98 -7.60 22.00 6.13
CA LEU A 98 -7.65 21.04 5.03
C LEU A 98 -6.29 21.04 4.30
N TYR A 99 -5.59 19.90 4.32
CA TYR A 99 -4.29 19.73 3.68
C TYR A 99 -4.21 18.34 3.04
N ARG A 100 -3.35 18.21 2.01
CA ARG A 100 -2.93 16.89 1.53
C ARG A 100 -1.61 16.45 2.15
N THR A 101 -1.50 15.15 2.35
CA THR A 101 -0.30 14.47 2.82
C THR A 101 0.04 13.37 1.84
N GLU A 102 1.32 13.16 1.57
CA GLU A 102 1.77 12.02 0.78
C GLU A 102 3.03 11.37 1.38
N LYS A 103 3.31 10.16 0.92
CA LYS A 103 4.50 9.40 1.30
C LYS A 103 5.48 9.27 0.13
N THR A 104 6.76 9.10 0.43
CA THR A 104 7.80 8.96 -0.60
C THR A 104 8.25 7.51 -0.79
N PHE A 105 7.36 6.55 -0.56
CA PHE A 105 7.63 5.12 -0.64
C PHE A 105 6.35 4.32 -0.87
N THR A 106 6.47 3.14 -1.48
CA THR A 106 5.33 2.35 -1.97
C THR A 106 5.12 1.07 -1.18
N ARG A 107 3.90 0.88 -0.66
CA ARG A 107 3.40 -0.42 -0.17
C ARG A 107 2.14 -0.82 -0.94
N SER A 108 1.17 0.08 -1.02
CA SER A 108 -0.05 -0.07 -1.81
C SER A 108 -0.49 1.29 -2.37
N ASP A 109 -1.34 1.27 -3.40
CA ASP A 109 -1.85 2.46 -4.07
C ASP A 109 -2.97 3.15 -3.26
N ASP A 110 -3.63 2.41 -2.35
CA ASP A 110 -4.75 2.92 -1.52
C ASP A 110 -4.35 3.14 -0.05
N ASP A 111 -3.06 3.41 0.17
CA ASP A 111 -2.51 3.73 1.48
C ASP A 111 -3.14 5.00 2.11
N PRO A 112 -3.54 6.06 1.36
CA PRO A 112 -4.29 7.19 1.93
C PRO A 112 -5.57 6.77 2.65
N LEU A 113 -6.39 5.92 2.02
CA LEU A 113 -7.61 5.40 2.63
C LEU A 113 -7.28 4.54 3.86
N SER A 114 -6.32 3.63 3.70
CA SER A 114 -5.97 2.67 4.76
C SER A 114 -5.35 3.30 6.02
N ASN A 115 -4.81 4.52 5.92
CA ASN A 115 -4.10 5.18 7.01
C ASN A 115 -4.65 6.57 7.35
N ASP A 116 -5.88 6.86 6.91
CA ASP A 116 -6.63 8.06 7.26
C ASP A 116 -5.88 9.37 6.98
N TYR A 117 -5.50 9.59 5.72
CA TYR A 117 -4.99 10.89 5.29
C TYR A 117 -5.47 11.25 3.88
N TYR A 118 -5.59 12.55 3.62
CA TYR A 118 -5.95 13.05 2.30
C TYR A 118 -4.73 13.02 1.37
N GLY A 119 -4.57 11.92 0.64
CA GLY A 119 -3.51 11.73 -0.36
C GLY A 119 -3.99 11.94 -1.80
N ILE A 120 -3.05 11.80 -2.73
CA ILE A 120 -3.31 11.67 -4.16
C ILE A 120 -3.45 10.19 -4.52
N SER A 121 -2.69 9.31 -3.87
CA SER A 121 -2.66 7.89 -4.22
C SER A 121 -4.01 7.22 -3.99
N ASN A 122 -4.53 6.52 -4.99
CA ASN A 122 -5.79 5.80 -4.89
C ASN A 122 -5.85 4.61 -5.84
N PHE A 123 -6.54 3.54 -5.42
CA PHE A 123 -6.96 2.44 -6.27
C PHE A 123 -8.49 2.44 -6.36
N ASN A 124 -9.01 2.46 -7.59
CA ASN A 124 -10.43 2.36 -7.85
C ASN A 124 -10.71 1.84 -9.28
N SER A 125 -11.47 0.75 -9.39
CA SER A 125 -11.85 0.13 -10.67
C SER A 125 -12.82 0.95 -11.54
N ILE A 126 -13.34 2.06 -11.03
CA ILE A 126 -14.19 3.01 -11.76
C ILE A 126 -13.60 4.43 -11.75
N SER A 127 -12.28 4.55 -11.75
CA SER A 127 -11.57 5.83 -11.77
C SER A 127 -11.94 6.67 -12.99
N ASP A 128 -12.13 7.98 -12.79
CA ASP A 128 -12.38 8.90 -13.88
C ASP A 128 -11.12 9.07 -14.75
N ARG A 129 -11.27 8.80 -16.05
CA ARG A 129 -10.19 8.96 -17.05
C ARG A 129 -9.63 10.38 -17.08
N SER A 130 -10.44 11.40 -16.81
CA SER A 130 -9.95 12.78 -16.80
C SER A 130 -8.92 13.01 -15.69
N THR A 131 -9.12 12.35 -14.54
CA THR A 131 -8.19 12.38 -13.40
C THR A 131 -6.92 11.61 -13.74
N ILE A 132 -7.02 10.38 -14.24
CA ILE A 132 -5.85 9.58 -14.64
C ILE A 132 -5.01 10.32 -15.69
N ASN A 133 -5.65 10.94 -16.69
CA ASN A 133 -4.95 11.72 -17.70
C ASN A 133 -4.20 12.92 -17.09
N LEU A 134 -4.79 13.62 -16.12
CA LEU A 134 -4.08 14.72 -15.44
C LEU A 134 -2.84 14.21 -14.69
N ILE A 135 -2.98 13.11 -13.95
CA ILE A 135 -1.87 12.46 -13.24
C ILE A 135 -0.76 12.07 -14.23
N ASP A 136 -1.11 11.44 -15.36
CA ASP A 136 -0.18 11.06 -16.43
C ASP A 136 0.51 12.27 -17.04
N TYR A 137 -0.24 13.34 -17.35
CA TYR A 137 0.34 14.59 -17.85
C TYR A 137 1.28 15.27 -16.87
N LEU A 138 1.09 15.08 -15.56
CA LEU A 138 2.03 15.53 -14.54
C LEU A 138 3.23 14.59 -14.37
N GLY A 139 3.21 13.41 -14.98
CA GLY A 139 4.29 12.42 -14.95
C GLY A 139 4.31 11.56 -13.69
N LEU A 140 3.16 11.44 -13.02
CA LEU A 140 3.02 10.60 -11.84
C LEU A 140 2.62 9.17 -12.24
N GLU A 141 3.06 8.17 -11.47
CA GLU A 141 2.80 6.76 -11.76
C GLU A 141 1.29 6.44 -11.71
N ASN A 142 0.80 5.77 -12.76
CA ASN A 142 -0.62 5.43 -12.91
C ASN A 142 -0.82 4.18 -13.78
N ASN A 143 -2.03 3.62 -13.70
CA ASN A 143 -2.61 2.66 -14.62
C ASN A 143 -4.14 2.87 -14.70
N ASP A 144 -4.85 2.02 -15.43
CA ASP A 144 -6.29 2.16 -15.68
C ASP A 144 -7.17 2.23 -14.40
N ASN A 145 -6.67 1.68 -13.27
CA ASN A 145 -7.43 1.56 -12.03
C ASN A 145 -6.74 2.19 -10.82
N SER A 146 -5.61 2.86 -11.00
CA SER A 146 -4.88 3.46 -9.88
C SER A 146 -3.94 4.56 -10.33
N PHE A 147 -3.67 5.47 -9.40
CA PHE A 147 -2.66 6.50 -9.55
C PHE A 147 -2.01 6.76 -8.20
N THR A 148 -0.75 7.19 -8.23
CA THR A 148 0.03 7.47 -7.01
C THR A 148 0.78 8.79 -7.13
N ASN A 149 1.29 9.32 -6.03
CA ASN A 149 2.19 10.48 -6.05
C ASN A 149 3.66 10.10 -6.35
N ASN A 150 3.90 8.92 -6.93
CA ASN A 150 5.25 8.47 -7.23
C ASN A 150 5.82 9.31 -8.38
N PHE A 151 7.15 9.53 -8.34
CA PHE A 151 7.88 10.43 -9.25
C PHE A 151 7.49 11.92 -9.18
N ALA A 152 6.77 12.33 -8.13
CA ALA A 152 6.41 13.72 -7.94
C ALA A 152 7.63 14.66 -7.82
N THR A 153 7.48 15.85 -8.39
CA THR A 153 8.44 16.95 -8.32
C THR A 153 7.99 17.95 -7.24
N PRO A 154 8.85 18.88 -6.81
CA PRO A 154 8.43 19.99 -5.96
C PRO A 154 7.26 20.80 -6.56
N LEU A 155 7.21 20.91 -7.90
CA LEU A 155 6.19 21.67 -8.60
C LEU A 155 4.85 20.92 -8.61
N SER A 156 4.85 19.62 -8.92
CA SER A 156 3.62 18.80 -8.86
C SER A 156 3.07 18.72 -7.44
N ASP A 157 3.92 18.48 -6.43
CA ASP A 157 3.51 18.51 -5.02
C ASP A 157 2.89 19.86 -4.64
N SER A 158 3.46 20.97 -5.14
CA SER A 158 2.95 22.30 -4.83
C SER A 158 1.60 22.57 -5.49
N ILE A 159 1.44 22.23 -6.77
CA ILE A 159 0.18 22.41 -7.52
C ILE A 159 -0.93 21.51 -6.95
N LEU A 160 -0.59 20.27 -6.60
CA LEU A 160 -1.52 19.32 -5.99
C LEU A 160 -1.75 19.62 -4.51
N GLY A 161 -1.14 20.66 -3.93
CA GLY A 161 -1.39 21.08 -2.56
C GLY A 161 -0.91 20.07 -1.50
N ILE A 162 0.11 19.27 -1.81
CA ILE A 162 0.73 18.34 -0.88
C ILE A 162 1.59 19.13 0.10
N LYS A 163 1.04 19.32 1.31
CA LYS A 163 1.62 20.15 2.37
C LYS A 163 2.58 19.37 3.26
N TYR A 164 2.31 18.09 3.48
CA TYR A 164 3.14 17.22 4.31
C TYR A 164 3.60 15.99 3.53
N ASN A 165 4.89 15.67 3.67
CA ASN A 165 5.47 14.47 3.11
C ASN A 165 5.97 13.57 4.25
N ILE A 166 5.52 12.32 4.28
CA ILE A 166 6.03 11.28 5.17
C ILE A 166 7.20 10.61 4.46
N VAL A 167 8.41 10.77 5.00
CA VAL A 167 9.64 10.26 4.41
C VAL A 167 10.32 9.26 5.34
N PRO A 168 10.94 8.20 4.81
CA PRO A 168 11.65 7.23 5.63
C PRO A 168 12.94 7.83 6.22
N ILE A 169 13.27 7.45 7.45
CA ILE A 169 14.54 7.81 8.10
C ILE A 169 15.61 6.77 7.71
N LYS A 170 16.79 7.24 7.27
CA LYS A 170 17.92 6.38 6.87
C LYS A 170 18.36 5.39 7.96
N ASN A 171 18.33 5.81 9.23
CA ASN A 171 18.79 5.02 10.38
C ASN A 171 17.79 3.96 10.89
N ARG A 172 16.65 3.75 10.24
CA ARG A 172 15.66 2.73 10.65
C ARG A 172 16.20 1.30 10.70
N ARG A 173 17.29 1.03 9.98
CA ARG A 173 17.94 -0.29 9.89
C ARG A 173 18.54 -0.79 11.21
N LYS A 174 18.57 0.05 12.25
CA LYS A 174 18.97 -0.35 13.62
C LYS A 174 17.89 -1.14 14.37
N LEU A 175 16.65 -1.18 13.88
CA LEU A 175 15.57 -1.97 14.47
C LEU A 175 15.64 -3.44 14.02
N PRO A 176 15.14 -4.41 14.80
CA PRO A 176 14.95 -5.79 14.35
C PRO A 176 14.16 -5.83 13.03
N ALA A 177 14.49 -6.75 12.12
CA ALA A 177 13.87 -6.84 10.79
C ALA A 177 12.33 -6.91 10.87
N GLU A 178 11.81 -7.66 11.85
CA GLU A 178 10.37 -7.83 12.11
C GLU A 178 9.66 -6.57 12.63
N GLN A 179 10.40 -5.51 12.99
CA GLN A 179 9.83 -4.23 13.42
C GLN A 179 9.99 -3.15 12.36
N GLN A 180 10.76 -3.42 11.30
CA GLN A 180 10.99 -2.45 10.25
C GLN A 180 9.76 -2.32 9.36
N ILE A 181 9.42 -1.10 8.94
CA ILE A 181 8.46 -0.89 7.87
C ILE A 181 9.04 -1.48 6.60
N VAL A 182 8.29 -2.41 6.00
CA VAL A 182 8.59 -2.99 4.69
C VAL A 182 7.81 -2.23 3.62
N PHE A 183 8.48 -1.94 2.51
CA PHE A 183 7.92 -1.28 1.35
C PHE A 183 8.70 -1.71 0.10
N THR A 184 8.05 -1.67 -1.06
CA THR A 184 8.59 -2.11 -2.36
C THR A 184 9.69 -1.18 -2.86
N SER A 185 9.45 0.13 -2.77
CA SER A 185 10.38 1.15 -3.24
C SER A 185 10.33 2.39 -2.35
N ALA A 186 11.45 3.12 -2.28
CA ALA A 186 11.48 4.49 -1.79
C ALA A 186 12.02 5.39 -2.89
N PHE A 187 11.32 6.50 -3.13
CA PHE A 187 11.70 7.46 -4.14
C PHE A 187 12.73 8.43 -3.58
N TYR A 188 13.76 8.69 -4.37
CA TYR A 188 14.75 9.68 -4.02
C TYR A 188 14.16 11.08 -4.22
N ARG A 189 13.80 11.74 -3.12
CA ARG A 189 13.26 13.11 -3.07
C ARG A 189 14.24 14.06 -2.37
N PRO A 190 15.35 14.46 -3.03
CA PRO A 190 16.39 15.29 -2.42
C PRO A 190 15.88 16.70 -2.07
N ASP A 191 14.86 17.18 -2.76
CA ASP A 191 14.18 18.43 -2.47
C ASP A 191 13.60 18.46 -1.04
N LEU A 192 13.05 17.34 -0.56
CA LEU A 192 12.45 17.24 0.77
C LEU A 192 13.47 17.24 1.92
N ILE A 193 14.77 17.03 1.63
CA ILE A 193 15.82 17.09 2.66
C ILE A 193 15.91 18.50 3.26
N ARG A 194 15.67 19.53 2.43
CA ARG A 194 15.69 20.94 2.83
C ARG A 194 14.40 21.38 3.51
N ASN A 195 13.31 20.62 3.35
CA ASN A 195 12.02 20.93 3.97
C ASN A 195 12.09 20.79 5.50
N LYS A 196 11.39 21.68 6.20
CA LYS A 196 11.31 21.69 7.67
C LYS A 196 10.78 20.35 8.18
N VAL A 197 11.51 19.75 9.13
CA VAL A 197 11.02 18.60 9.90
C VAL A 197 9.93 19.09 10.85
N VAL A 198 8.73 18.54 10.73
CA VAL A 198 7.62 18.80 11.65
C VAL A 198 7.71 17.87 12.85
N LYS A 199 7.92 16.58 12.58
CA LYS A 199 8.03 15.53 13.61
C LYS A 199 8.87 14.38 13.07
N SER A 200 9.70 13.81 13.93
CA SER A 200 10.41 12.55 13.66
C SER A 200 9.85 11.45 14.55
N PHE A 201 9.52 10.32 13.95
CA PHE A 201 9.17 9.08 14.62
C PHE A 201 10.37 8.11 14.55
N LYS A 202 10.17 6.86 14.97
CA LYS A 202 11.24 5.85 14.96
C LYS A 202 11.74 5.52 13.55
N GLN A 203 10.85 5.48 12.57
CA GLN A 203 11.15 4.96 11.22
C GLN A 203 10.87 5.94 10.09
N VAL A 204 9.98 6.90 10.33
CA VAL A 204 9.56 7.92 9.37
C VAL A 204 9.63 9.29 10.02
N GLN A 205 9.71 10.33 9.21
CA GLN A 205 9.65 11.71 9.63
C GLN A 205 8.70 12.48 8.70
N ILE A 206 8.05 13.50 9.25
CA ILE A 206 7.16 14.38 8.52
C ILE A 206 7.94 15.62 8.11
N ARG A 207 7.92 15.93 6.82
CA ARG A 207 8.55 17.10 6.21
C ARG A 207 7.45 18.03 5.66
N LYS A 208 7.50 19.32 6.00
CA LYS A 208 6.54 20.31 5.51
C LYS A 208 6.99 20.92 4.18
N ASN A 209 6.19 20.76 3.13
CA ASN A 209 6.31 21.54 1.91
C ASN A 209 5.72 22.93 2.16
N SER A 210 6.58 23.96 2.18
CA SER A 210 6.13 25.33 2.41
C SER A 210 5.61 26.02 1.15
N SER A 211 5.81 25.40 -0.02
CA SER A 211 5.35 25.90 -1.33
C SER A 211 4.01 25.30 -1.76
N ALA A 212 3.40 24.45 -0.93
CA ALA A 212 2.10 23.85 -1.22
C ALA A 212 1.03 24.93 -1.42
N LEU A 213 0.38 24.92 -2.59
CA LEU A 213 -0.76 25.78 -2.85
C LEU A 213 -1.96 25.33 -2.01
N PRO A 214 -2.87 26.24 -1.63
CA PRO A 214 -4.14 25.84 -1.05
C PRO A 214 -4.93 25.03 -2.08
N LEU A 215 -5.87 24.20 -1.62
CA LEU A 215 -6.64 23.33 -2.51
C LEU A 215 -7.54 24.10 -3.49
N ILE A 216 -7.91 25.31 -3.12
CA ILE A 216 -8.65 26.25 -3.94
C ILE A 216 -7.86 27.56 -3.95
N PHE A 217 -7.50 28.03 -5.13
CA PHE A 217 -6.85 29.32 -5.34
C PHE A 217 -7.42 29.99 -6.60
N ILE A 218 -7.24 31.30 -6.68
CA ILE A 218 -7.61 32.11 -7.84
C ILE A 218 -6.41 32.21 -8.77
N SER A 219 -6.64 31.98 -10.06
CA SER A 219 -5.67 32.22 -11.14
C SER A 219 -6.06 33.49 -11.91
N PRO A 220 -5.10 34.37 -12.27
CA PRO A 220 -5.35 35.54 -13.11
C PRO A 220 -5.57 35.18 -14.60
N SER A 221 -5.29 33.93 -14.99
CA SER A 221 -5.50 33.43 -16.35
C SER A 221 -6.46 32.24 -16.36
N HIS A 222 -7.38 32.27 -17.33
CA HIS A 222 -8.40 31.24 -17.56
C HIS A 222 -8.21 30.52 -18.90
N LYS A 223 -7.01 30.61 -19.49
CA LYS A 223 -6.73 29.99 -20.79
C LYS A 223 -6.80 28.46 -20.68
N LYS A 224 -7.51 27.84 -21.63
CA LYS A 224 -7.50 26.38 -21.79
C LYS A 224 -6.06 25.90 -22.01
N ILE A 225 -5.64 24.92 -21.23
CA ILE A 225 -4.31 24.33 -21.32
C ILE A 225 -4.39 23.10 -22.21
N ASN A 226 -3.46 22.98 -23.15
CA ASN A 226 -3.26 21.76 -23.92
C ASN A 226 -2.04 21.05 -23.34
N PHE A 227 -2.24 19.82 -22.87
CA PHE A 227 -1.17 18.97 -22.39
C PHE A 227 -0.63 18.09 -23.53
N TYR A 228 0.65 17.76 -23.45
CA TYR A 228 1.34 16.89 -24.40
C TYR A 228 1.68 15.57 -23.72
N THR A 229 1.28 14.45 -24.33
CA THR A 229 1.64 13.11 -23.84
C THR A 229 3.16 12.96 -23.78
N SER A 230 3.66 12.27 -22.75
CA SER A 230 5.11 12.01 -22.56
C SER A 230 5.99 13.26 -22.38
N MET A 231 5.41 14.43 -22.11
CA MET A 231 6.18 15.65 -21.82
C MET A 231 5.84 16.23 -20.42
N PRO A 232 5.99 15.46 -19.33
CA PRO A 232 5.53 15.87 -18.01
C PRO A 232 6.16 17.17 -17.50
N SER A 233 7.46 17.39 -17.74
CA SER A 233 8.11 18.65 -17.34
C SER A 233 7.53 19.87 -18.06
N ALA A 234 7.24 19.74 -19.36
CA ALA A 234 6.64 20.82 -20.15
C ALA A 234 5.19 21.09 -19.72
N ASN A 235 4.45 20.03 -19.42
CA ASN A 235 3.08 20.12 -18.90
C ASN A 235 3.01 20.78 -17.53
N GLN A 236 3.87 20.39 -16.59
CA GLN A 236 3.95 21.01 -15.27
C GLN A 236 4.28 22.50 -15.39
N ASN A 237 5.26 22.87 -16.24
CA ASN A 237 5.61 24.27 -16.45
C ASN A 237 4.48 25.07 -17.13
N THR A 238 3.79 24.46 -18.10
CA THR A 238 2.64 25.09 -18.79
C THR A 238 1.47 25.31 -17.83
N LEU A 239 1.17 24.32 -16.99
CA LEU A 239 0.14 24.43 -15.97
C LEU A 239 0.46 25.53 -14.96
N PHE A 240 1.69 25.54 -14.44
CA PHE A 240 2.13 26.58 -13.51
C PHE A 240 2.08 27.99 -14.12
N ASN A 241 2.54 28.14 -15.36
CA ASN A 241 2.47 29.43 -16.07
C ASN A 241 1.04 29.90 -16.27
N SER A 242 0.11 28.98 -16.53
CA SER A 242 -1.31 29.31 -16.61
C SER A 242 -1.87 29.73 -15.26
N ILE A 243 -1.46 29.07 -14.16
CA ILE A 243 -1.85 29.41 -12.78
C ILE A 243 -1.34 30.80 -12.36
N VAL A 244 -0.13 31.18 -12.77
CA VAL A 244 0.48 32.48 -12.37
C VAL A 244 0.17 33.61 -13.37
N GLY A 245 -0.32 33.27 -14.58
CA GLY A 245 -0.55 34.23 -15.66
C GLY A 245 0.74 34.84 -16.23
N LYS A 246 1.90 34.22 -15.98
CA LYS A 246 3.22 34.67 -16.45
C LYS A 246 3.96 33.53 -17.11
N LYS A 247 4.78 33.83 -18.11
CA LYS A 247 5.67 32.86 -18.75
C LYS A 247 6.95 32.74 -17.93
N LEU A 248 7.03 31.71 -17.10
CA LEU A 248 8.22 31.30 -16.36
C LEU A 248 8.74 29.97 -16.93
N ILE A 249 10.04 29.73 -16.83
CA ILE A 249 10.64 28.45 -17.21
C ILE A 249 11.30 27.89 -15.96
N PHE A 250 10.70 26.85 -15.39
CA PHE A 250 11.35 26.03 -14.37
C PHE A 250 12.08 24.87 -15.06
N LEU A 251 13.40 24.83 -14.90
CA LEU A 251 14.19 23.63 -15.20
C LEU A 251 13.89 22.60 -14.10
N ILE A 252 12.95 21.71 -14.38
CA ILE A 252 12.76 20.48 -13.61
C ILE A 252 13.88 19.53 -14.03
N ALA A 253 15.03 19.65 -13.38
CA ALA A 253 16.08 18.66 -13.51
C ALA A 253 15.60 17.38 -12.81
N TYR A 254 15.30 16.35 -13.59
CA TYR A 254 15.34 14.99 -13.07
C TYR A 254 16.81 14.72 -12.71
N ILE A 255 17.12 14.67 -11.41
CA ILE A 255 18.40 14.20 -10.88
C ILE A 255 18.16 12.84 -10.25
#